data_AF-A0A5J5FGV5-F1
#
_entry.id   AF-A0A5J5FGV5-F1
#
_cell.length_a   1.000
_cell.length_b   1.000
_cell.length_c   1.000
_cell.angle_alpha   90.00
_cell.angle_beta   90.00
_cell.angle_gamma   90.00
#
_symmetry.space_group_name_H-M   'P 1'
#
loop_
_entity.id
_entity.type
_entity.pdbx_description
1 polymer ?
#
loop_
_entity_poly.entity_id
_entity_poly.type
_entity_poly.pdbx_seq_one_letter_code
_entity_poly.pdbx_strand_id
1 'polypeptide(L)'
;MTKASDAVKGIINSNNIYTLLLNTGLVNYTKLAREIKSQVDFLTGKKVKINTIVKALTNIEIKAKPKDVLLILKQSILTLEYNYKEITTENRSDIPDDAILVIKESNGYSGIIKTTDGNSLVIAKILLPPGSCTTAGITLLITEFLEINGVSVRNIYRLSKEIWIIVDSESAGKAADALNRLLYKSSDKESSPVNLVD
;
A
#
# COMPACT_ATOMS: atom_id res chain seq x y z
N MET A 1 -13.61 -27.22 17.25
CA MET A 1 -14.01 -26.48 16.04
C MET A 1 -13.99 -24.99 16.36
N THR A 2 -13.14 -24.22 15.70
CA THR A 2 -12.94 -22.79 15.99
C THR A 2 -14.11 -21.97 15.45
N LYS A 3 -14.59 -20.97 16.21
CA LYS A 3 -15.62 -20.05 15.70
C LYS A 3 -15.01 -19.17 14.61
N ALA A 4 -15.83 -18.73 13.64
CA ALA A 4 -15.36 -17.86 12.57
C ALA A 4 -14.73 -16.56 13.10
N SER A 5 -15.25 -16.00 14.20
CA SER A 5 -14.67 -14.83 14.88
C SER A 5 -13.25 -15.08 15.37
N ASP A 6 -13.02 -16.25 15.95
CA ASP A 6 -11.75 -16.60 16.60
C ASP A 6 -10.71 -16.98 15.54
N ALA A 7 -11.13 -17.65 14.46
CA ALA A 7 -10.30 -17.90 13.29
C ALA A 7 -9.86 -16.60 12.61
N VAL A 8 -10.78 -15.66 12.38
CA VAL A 8 -10.47 -14.34 11.82
C VAL A 8 -9.51 -13.58 12.73
N LYS A 9 -9.77 -13.52 14.05
CA LYS A 9 -8.85 -12.88 15.01
C LYS A 9 -7.46 -13.50 14.99
N GLY A 10 -7.36 -14.83 14.93
CA GLY A 10 -6.08 -15.53 14.85
C GLY A 10 -5.26 -15.13 13.62
N ILE A 11 -5.91 -15.10 12.44
CA ILE A 11 -5.27 -14.69 11.18
C ILE A 11 -4.79 -13.24 11.26
N ILE A 12 -5.65 -12.32 11.73
CA ILE A 12 -5.31 -10.90 11.81
C ILE A 12 -4.16 -10.65 12.81
N ASN A 13 -4.21 -11.24 14.00
CA ASN A 13 -3.17 -11.05 15.02
C ASN A 13 -1.83 -11.69 14.63
N SER A 14 -1.84 -12.67 13.71
CA SER A 14 -0.62 -13.28 13.17
C SER A 14 0.03 -12.45 12.05
N ASN A 15 -0.67 -11.45 11.52
CA ASN A 15 -0.16 -10.54 10.49
C ASN A 15 -0.18 -9.09 10.99
N ASN A 16 1.01 -8.57 11.28
CA ASN A 16 1.20 -7.20 11.79
C ASN A 16 0.65 -6.13 10.85
N ILE A 17 0.65 -6.36 9.53
CA ILE A 17 0.16 -5.39 8.57
C ILE A 17 -1.37 -5.40 8.51
N TYR A 18 -2.02 -6.56 8.56
CA TYR A 18 -3.49 -6.61 8.70
C TYR A 18 -3.93 -5.92 9.99
N THR A 19 -3.24 -6.18 11.10
CA THR A 19 -3.47 -5.49 12.36
C THR A 19 -3.33 -3.97 12.20
N LEU A 20 -2.27 -3.49 11.54
CA LEU A 20 -2.03 -2.08 11.27
C LEU A 20 -3.12 -1.45 10.36
N LEU A 21 -3.58 -2.16 9.33
CA LEU A 21 -4.63 -1.70 8.43
C LEU A 21 -5.99 -1.58 9.12
N LEU A 22 -6.31 -2.51 10.03
CA LEU A 22 -7.50 -2.40 10.86
C LEU A 22 -7.36 -1.24 11.86
N ASN A 23 -6.21 -1.13 12.52
CA ASN A 23 -5.96 -0.09 13.54
C ASN A 23 -5.99 1.33 12.98
N THR A 24 -5.74 1.48 11.68
CA THR A 24 -5.69 2.77 10.97
C THR A 24 -7.00 3.15 10.30
N GLY A 25 -7.97 2.23 10.24
CA GLY A 25 -9.19 2.43 9.45
C GLY A 25 -8.94 2.44 7.93
N LEU A 26 -7.77 2.00 7.48
CA LEU A 26 -7.36 1.99 6.07
C LEU A 26 -7.73 0.70 5.33
N VAL A 27 -8.34 -0.25 6.05
CA VAL A 27 -8.71 -1.55 5.50
C VAL A 27 -9.94 -1.49 4.59
N ASN A 28 -9.85 -2.14 3.44
CA ASN A 28 -11.03 -2.56 2.67
C ASN A 28 -11.50 -3.91 3.19
N TYR A 29 -12.49 -3.90 4.09
CA TYR A 29 -12.99 -5.11 4.76
C TYR A 29 -13.47 -6.19 3.79
N THR A 30 -14.10 -5.81 2.68
CA THR A 30 -14.63 -6.78 1.72
C THR A 30 -13.50 -7.46 0.96
N LYS A 31 -12.47 -6.70 0.55
CA LYS A 31 -11.31 -7.29 -0.13
C LYS A 31 -10.51 -8.17 0.84
N LEU A 32 -10.21 -7.68 2.04
CA LEU A 32 -9.51 -8.47 3.06
C LEU A 32 -10.27 -9.76 3.41
N ALA A 33 -11.60 -9.71 3.51
CA ALA A 33 -12.42 -10.90 3.78
C ALA A 33 -12.33 -11.95 2.67
N ARG A 34 -12.17 -11.54 1.40
CA ARG A 34 -11.94 -12.46 0.28
C ARG A 34 -10.54 -13.06 0.34
N GLU A 35 -9.55 -12.23 0.67
CA GLU A 35 -8.13 -12.62 0.80
C GLU A 35 -7.94 -13.74 1.82
N ILE A 36 -8.49 -13.56 3.02
CA ILE A 36 -8.32 -14.53 4.12
C ILE A 36 -9.32 -15.69 4.06
N LYS A 37 -10.22 -15.72 3.09
CA LYS A 37 -11.35 -16.66 3.05
C LYS A 37 -10.90 -18.11 3.14
N SER A 38 -9.91 -18.50 2.34
CA SER A 38 -9.40 -19.89 2.31
C SER A 38 -8.84 -20.31 3.66
N GLN A 39 -8.14 -19.41 4.36
CA GLN A 39 -7.60 -19.67 5.70
C GLN A 39 -8.71 -19.81 6.74
N VAL A 40 -9.75 -18.96 6.68
CA VAL A 40 -10.91 -19.06 7.58
C VAL A 40 -11.68 -20.36 7.35
N ASP A 41 -11.92 -20.74 6.11
CA ASP A 41 -12.61 -21.98 5.77
C ASP A 41 -11.84 -23.20 6.30
N PHE A 42 -10.50 -23.19 6.16
CA PHE A 42 -9.62 -24.22 6.69
C PHE A 42 -9.69 -24.33 8.22
N LEU A 43 -9.49 -23.22 8.94
CA LEU A 43 -9.47 -23.20 10.41
C LEU A 43 -10.83 -23.54 11.05
N THR A 44 -11.92 -23.25 10.35
CA THR A 44 -13.29 -23.54 10.84
C THR A 44 -13.82 -24.89 10.38
N GLY A 45 -13.18 -25.52 9.39
CA GLY A 45 -13.62 -26.78 8.79
C GLY A 45 -14.89 -26.68 7.93
N LYS A 46 -15.31 -25.47 7.54
CA LYS A 46 -16.52 -25.25 6.74
C LYS A 46 -16.41 -24.01 5.84
N LYS A 47 -17.22 -23.96 4.78
CA LYS A 47 -17.32 -22.76 3.93
C LYS A 47 -18.06 -21.63 4.65
N VAL A 48 -17.33 -20.63 5.12
CA VAL A 48 -17.88 -19.43 5.77
C VAL A 48 -18.27 -18.39 4.71
N LYS A 49 -19.41 -17.71 4.92
CA LYS A 49 -19.87 -16.62 4.04
C LYS A 49 -18.98 -15.39 4.21
N ILE A 50 -18.65 -14.70 3.12
CA ILE A 50 -17.83 -13.47 3.14
C ILE A 50 -18.38 -12.43 4.12
N ASN A 51 -19.70 -12.20 4.15
CA ASN A 51 -20.32 -11.23 5.06
C ASN A 51 -20.11 -11.56 6.54
N THR A 52 -19.97 -12.84 6.89
CA THR A 52 -19.64 -13.28 8.25
C THR A 52 -18.20 -12.91 8.60
N ILE A 53 -17.28 -13.06 7.65
CA ILE A 53 -15.87 -12.66 7.81
C ILE A 53 -15.77 -11.14 7.93
N VAL A 54 -16.48 -10.38 7.09
CA VAL A 54 -16.56 -8.91 7.17
C VAL A 54 -17.04 -8.46 8.56
N LYS A 55 -18.16 -9.02 9.04
CA LYS A 55 -18.68 -8.72 10.40
C LYS A 55 -17.68 -9.05 11.50
N ALA A 56 -16.91 -10.14 11.34
CA ALA A 56 -15.89 -10.50 12.30
C ALA A 56 -14.74 -9.48 12.29
N LEU A 57 -14.26 -9.07 11.11
CA LEU A 57 -13.21 -8.07 10.96
C LEU A 57 -13.60 -6.71 11.56
N THR A 58 -14.84 -6.25 11.34
CA THR A 58 -15.32 -4.97 11.90
C THR A 58 -15.48 -4.97 13.42
N ASN A 59 -15.56 -6.16 14.04
CA ASN A 59 -15.73 -6.34 15.47
C ASN A 59 -14.42 -6.64 16.22
N ILE A 60 -13.27 -6.57 15.54
CA ILE A 60 -11.97 -6.76 16.19
C ILE A 60 -11.67 -5.52 17.04
N GLU A 61 -11.45 -5.74 18.34
CA GLU A 61 -10.94 -4.70 19.22
C GLU A 61 -9.50 -4.35 18.85
N ILE A 62 -9.32 -3.12 18.39
CA ILE A 62 -8.04 -2.54 18.00
C ILE A 62 -7.22 -2.25 19.26
N LYS A 63 -6.17 -3.05 19.51
CA LYS A 63 -5.22 -2.81 20.61
C LYS A 63 -3.94 -2.20 20.04
N ALA A 64 -3.77 -0.90 20.33
CA ALA A 64 -2.61 -0.04 20.06
C ALA A 64 -2.32 0.35 18.59
N LYS A 65 -2.24 1.67 18.34
CA LYS A 65 -1.74 2.27 17.09
C LYS A 65 -0.23 2.05 16.99
N PRO A 66 0.32 1.48 15.91
CA PRO A 66 1.75 1.60 15.60
C PRO A 66 2.02 3.07 15.25
N LYS A 67 2.33 3.87 16.27
CA LYS A 67 2.37 5.33 16.16
C LYS A 67 3.43 5.81 15.18
N ASP A 68 4.56 5.10 15.07
CA ASP A 68 5.75 5.63 14.39
C ASP A 68 5.64 5.55 12.85
N VAL A 69 5.26 4.40 12.28
CA VAL A 69 5.14 4.23 10.82
C VAL A 69 4.08 5.17 10.24
N LEU A 70 2.96 5.32 10.93
CA LEU A 70 1.87 6.19 10.46
C LEU A 70 2.21 7.66 10.60
N LEU A 71 2.87 8.05 11.68
CA LEU A 71 3.33 9.43 11.85
C LEU A 71 4.31 9.81 10.73
N ILE A 72 5.24 8.91 10.40
CA ILE A 72 6.18 9.08 9.30
C ILE A 72 5.42 9.26 7.98
N LEU A 73 4.45 8.40 7.68
CA LEU A 73 3.64 8.49 6.47
C LEU A 73 2.84 9.81 6.41
N LYS A 74 2.24 10.25 7.52
CA LYS A 74 1.54 11.54 7.58
C LYS A 74 2.43 12.76 7.32
N GLN A 75 3.70 12.65 7.67
CA GLN A 75 4.70 13.69 7.45
C GLN A 75 5.37 13.59 6.08
N SER A 76 5.02 12.58 5.28
CA SER A 76 5.62 12.34 3.97
C SER A 76 4.95 13.18 2.88
N ILE A 77 5.72 13.45 1.82
CA ILE A 77 5.26 14.22 0.65
C ILE A 77 5.01 13.24 -0.49
N LEU A 78 3.83 13.31 -1.10
CA LEU A 78 3.50 12.58 -2.33
C LEU A 78 3.69 13.49 -3.55
N THR A 79 4.42 13.01 -4.55
CA THR A 79 4.54 13.63 -5.87
C THR A 79 4.19 12.62 -6.94
N LEU A 80 3.39 13.03 -7.92
CA LEU A 80 3.08 12.22 -9.10
C LEU A 80 3.83 12.78 -10.30
N GLU A 81 4.63 11.95 -10.94
CA GLU A 81 5.30 12.31 -12.18
C GLU A 81 4.76 11.45 -13.33
N TYR A 82 4.36 12.11 -14.40
CA TYR A 82 3.74 11.51 -15.58
C TYR A 82 4.70 11.49 -16.76
N ASN A 83 4.26 10.84 -17.84
CA ASN A 83 4.95 10.76 -19.12
C ASN A 83 6.24 9.96 -19.03
N TYR A 84 6.13 8.78 -18.43
CA TYR A 84 7.18 7.77 -18.46
C TYR A 84 6.76 6.58 -19.32
N LYS A 85 7.76 5.94 -19.91
CA LYS A 85 7.60 4.64 -20.55
C LYS A 85 8.76 3.72 -20.19
N GLU A 86 8.46 2.43 -20.24
CA GLU A 86 9.47 1.39 -20.15
C GLU A 86 9.98 1.10 -21.57
N ILE A 87 11.29 0.97 -21.69
CA ILE A 87 11.97 0.53 -22.91
C ILE A 87 12.80 -0.71 -22.60
N THR A 88 12.94 -1.58 -23.58
CA THR A 88 13.79 -2.77 -23.51
C THR A 88 14.69 -2.79 -24.74
N THR A 89 15.97 -3.07 -24.54
CA THR A 89 16.98 -3.16 -25.60
C THR A 89 18.05 -4.20 -25.24
N GLU A 90 18.70 -4.77 -26.25
CA GLU A 90 19.83 -5.68 -26.06
C GLU A 90 21.09 -4.94 -25.57
N ASN A 91 21.29 -3.69 -26.01
CA ASN A 91 22.52 -2.93 -25.74
C ASN A 91 22.28 -1.76 -24.80
N ARG A 92 23.20 -1.57 -23.83
CA ARG A 92 23.14 -0.43 -22.90
C ARG A 92 23.20 0.92 -23.61
N SER A 93 23.88 1.01 -24.75
CA SER A 93 24.03 2.24 -25.55
C SER A 93 22.70 2.79 -26.06
N ASP A 94 21.70 1.93 -26.19
CA ASP A 94 20.41 2.32 -26.78
C ASP A 94 19.45 2.86 -25.71
N ILE A 95 19.84 2.77 -24.43
CA ILE A 95 19.13 3.41 -23.34
C ILE A 95 19.61 4.86 -23.22
N PRO A 96 18.71 5.85 -23.33
CA PRO A 96 19.03 7.26 -23.13
C PRO A 96 19.75 7.54 -21.82
N ASP A 97 20.69 8.48 -21.83
CA ASP A 97 21.47 8.85 -20.64
C ASP A 97 20.64 9.53 -19.56
N ASP A 98 19.50 10.11 -19.92
CA ASP A 98 18.52 10.71 -19.01
C ASP A 98 17.49 9.69 -18.48
N ALA A 99 17.70 8.40 -18.73
CA ALA A 99 16.92 7.34 -18.09
C ALA A 99 16.99 7.45 -16.57
N ILE A 100 15.83 7.46 -15.92
CA ILE A 100 15.73 7.59 -14.46
C ILE A 100 16.03 6.26 -13.75
N LEU A 101 15.96 5.15 -14.48
CA LEU A 101 16.30 3.82 -14.00
C LEU A 101 16.78 2.97 -15.17
N VAL A 102 17.82 2.19 -14.92
CA VAL A 102 18.33 1.17 -15.85
C VAL A 102 18.53 -0.13 -15.09
N ILE A 103 18.00 -1.21 -15.62
CA ILE A 103 18.06 -2.55 -15.03
C ILE A 103 18.73 -3.47 -16.05
N LYS A 104 19.75 -4.20 -15.61
CA LYS A 104 20.34 -5.26 -16.42
C LYS A 104 19.45 -6.50 -16.34
N GLU A 105 19.03 -7.00 -17.50
CA GLU A 105 18.27 -8.24 -17.62
C GLU A 105 19.10 -9.32 -18.33
N SER A 106 18.61 -10.57 -18.30
CA SER A 106 19.29 -11.72 -18.89
C SER A 106 19.64 -11.51 -20.37
N ASN A 107 18.74 -10.87 -21.13
CA ASN A 107 18.87 -10.70 -22.58
C ASN A 107 19.11 -9.24 -23.00
N GLY A 108 19.50 -8.36 -22.09
CA GLY A 108 19.65 -6.95 -22.43
C GLY A 108 19.50 -6.05 -21.23
N TYR A 109 18.78 -4.96 -21.42
CA TYR A 109 18.56 -3.92 -20.44
C TYR A 109 17.12 -3.41 -20.56
N SER A 110 16.48 -3.16 -19.44
CA SER A 110 15.26 -2.37 -19.37
C SER A 110 15.56 -1.01 -18.76
N GLY A 111 14.80 0.00 -19.19
CA GLY A 111 14.96 1.36 -18.74
C GLY A 111 13.63 2.06 -18.58
N ILE A 112 13.53 2.93 -17.59
CA ILE A 112 12.40 3.84 -17.45
C ILE A 112 12.86 5.21 -17.89
N ILE A 113 12.22 5.74 -18.92
CA ILE A 113 12.60 7.00 -19.54
C ILE A 113 11.43 7.96 -19.53
N LYS A 114 11.75 9.24 -19.40
CA LYS A 114 10.80 10.31 -19.62
C LYS A 114 10.54 10.43 -21.12
N THR A 115 9.31 10.67 -21.51
CA THR A 115 8.90 10.73 -22.90
C THR A 115 7.92 11.88 -23.11
N THR A 116 7.93 12.51 -24.27
CA THR A 116 6.87 13.44 -24.68
C THR A 116 5.74 12.70 -25.40
N ASP A 117 6.06 11.53 -25.94
CA ASP A 117 5.17 10.74 -26.78
C ASP A 117 4.78 9.44 -26.05
N GLY A 118 3.50 9.30 -25.76
CA GLY A 118 2.93 8.16 -25.03
C GLY A 118 3.15 8.24 -23.52
N ASN A 119 2.07 8.26 -22.74
CA ASN A 119 2.14 8.20 -21.28
C ASN A 119 1.66 6.82 -20.83
N SER A 120 2.57 5.85 -20.73
CA SER A 120 2.24 4.50 -20.27
C SER A 120 2.39 4.32 -18.76
N LEU A 121 3.31 5.07 -18.14
CA LEU A 121 3.67 4.90 -16.73
C LEU A 121 3.60 6.21 -15.95
N VAL A 122 3.18 6.09 -14.70
CA VAL A 122 3.21 7.16 -13.70
C VAL A 122 4.02 6.70 -12.51
N ILE A 123 4.84 7.60 -11.98
CA ILE A 123 5.68 7.36 -10.81
C ILE A 123 5.11 8.17 -9.66
N ALA A 124 4.55 7.49 -8.68
CA ALA A 124 4.20 8.06 -7.40
C ALA A 124 5.42 8.01 -6.46
N LYS A 125 6.02 9.17 -6.21
CA LYS A 125 7.15 9.33 -5.31
C LYS A 125 6.65 9.74 -3.93
N ILE A 126 6.95 8.93 -2.92
CA ILE A 126 6.79 9.30 -1.51
C ILE A 126 8.15 9.68 -0.96
N LEU A 127 8.30 10.93 -0.57
CA LEU A 127 9.45 11.42 0.19
C LEU A 127 9.15 11.35 1.68
N LEU A 128 9.88 10.50 2.39
CA LEU A 128 9.77 10.30 3.83
C LEU A 128 10.54 11.39 4.60
N PRO A 129 10.09 11.76 5.82
CA PRO A 129 10.79 12.71 6.67
C PRO A 129 12.22 12.26 7.04
N PRO A 130 13.14 13.18 7.36
CA PRO A 130 14.48 12.83 7.85
C PRO A 130 14.45 11.85 9.03
N GLY A 131 15.42 10.94 9.08
CA GLY A 131 15.54 9.94 10.17
C GLY A 131 14.61 8.72 10.06
N SER A 132 13.70 8.68 9.06
CA SER A 132 12.77 7.56 8.86
C SER A 132 13.33 6.39 8.05
N CYS A 133 14.54 6.51 7.50
CA CYS A 133 15.11 5.51 6.58
C CYS A 133 15.35 4.14 7.23
N THR A 134 15.51 4.09 8.55
CA THR A 134 15.72 2.86 9.33
C THR A 134 14.42 2.24 9.84
N THR A 135 13.28 2.91 9.68
CA THR A 135 11.99 2.39 10.14
C THR A 135 11.54 1.26 9.22
N ALA A 136 11.55 0.04 9.74
CA ALA A 136 11.11 -1.14 9.03
C ALA A 136 9.59 -1.12 8.74
N GLY A 137 9.18 -1.78 7.67
CA GLY A 137 7.76 -2.05 7.39
C GLY A 137 6.98 -0.96 6.66
N ILE A 138 7.56 0.24 6.44
CA ILE A 138 6.87 1.32 5.68
C ILE A 138 6.50 0.87 4.27
N THR A 139 7.48 0.34 3.52
CA THR A 139 7.26 -0.13 2.14
C THR A 139 6.29 -1.29 2.08
N LEU A 140 6.37 -2.22 3.04
CA LEU A 140 5.45 -3.35 3.13
C LEU A 140 4.01 -2.87 3.38
N LEU A 141 3.81 -1.95 4.33
CA LEU A 141 2.51 -1.35 4.60
C LEU A 141 1.94 -0.67 3.36
N ILE A 142 2.72 0.15 2.66
CA ILE A 142 2.27 0.83 1.44
C ILE A 142 1.84 -0.21 0.39
N THR A 143 2.64 -1.25 0.20
CA THR A 143 2.38 -2.31 -0.80
C THR A 143 1.08 -3.03 -0.48
N GLU A 144 0.91 -3.54 0.74
CA GLU A 144 -0.30 -4.23 1.15
C GLU A 144 -1.53 -3.32 1.14
N PHE A 145 -1.38 -2.06 1.56
CA PHE A 145 -2.46 -1.09 1.52
C PHE A 145 -2.93 -0.85 0.07
N LEU A 146 -2.01 -0.67 -0.87
CA LEU A 146 -2.34 -0.51 -2.29
C LEU A 146 -3.03 -1.74 -2.85
N GLU A 147 -2.49 -2.92 -2.54
CA GLU A 147 -3.07 -4.18 -2.95
C GLU A 147 -4.49 -4.32 -2.40
N ILE A 148 -4.74 -4.09 -1.11
CA ILE A 148 -6.07 -4.16 -0.48
C ILE A 148 -7.04 -3.09 -1.03
N ASN A 149 -6.53 -1.98 -1.56
CA ASN A 149 -7.32 -0.99 -2.28
C ASN A 149 -7.47 -1.30 -3.78
N GLY A 150 -6.94 -2.44 -4.24
CA GLY A 150 -7.04 -2.94 -5.61
C GLY A 150 -6.23 -2.12 -6.61
N VAL A 151 -5.16 -1.48 -6.17
CA VAL A 151 -4.22 -0.78 -7.04
C VAL A 151 -3.20 -1.78 -7.56
N SER A 152 -3.10 -1.90 -8.88
CA SER A 152 -2.06 -2.71 -9.52
C SER A 152 -0.76 -1.91 -9.57
N VAL A 153 0.28 -2.42 -8.94
CA VAL A 153 1.61 -1.82 -8.92
C VAL A 153 2.51 -2.63 -9.86
N ARG A 154 3.25 -1.94 -10.74
CA ARG A 154 4.26 -2.57 -11.61
C ARG A 154 5.51 -2.88 -10.82
N ASN A 155 6.08 -1.86 -10.20
CA ASN A 155 7.32 -1.96 -9.43
C ASN A 155 7.31 -0.97 -8.26
N ILE A 156 8.08 -1.30 -7.23
CA ILE A 156 8.39 -0.39 -6.12
C ILE A 156 9.90 -0.34 -5.97
N TYR A 157 10.45 0.88 -6.00
CA TYR A 157 11.87 1.13 -5.73
C TYR A 157 12.02 1.90 -4.42
N ARG A 158 12.90 1.41 -3.55
CA ARG A 158 13.18 2.02 -2.26
C ARG A 158 14.56 2.66 -2.27
N LEU A 159 14.61 3.99 -2.20
CA LEU A 159 15.84 4.78 -2.29
C LEU A 159 16.01 5.66 -1.04
N SER A 160 16.55 5.11 0.05
CA SER A 160 16.86 5.81 1.31
C SER A 160 15.71 6.58 1.98
N LYS A 161 15.30 7.76 1.49
CA LYS A 161 14.12 8.51 1.96
C LYS A 161 13.00 8.55 0.93
N GLU A 162 13.22 8.03 -0.26
CA GLU A 162 12.22 7.99 -1.31
C GLU A 162 11.69 6.57 -1.50
N ILE A 163 10.40 6.49 -1.83
CA ILE A 163 9.73 5.28 -2.29
C ILE A 163 9.08 5.65 -3.61
N TRP A 164 9.50 5.01 -4.69
CA TRP A 164 8.92 5.19 -6.01
C TRP A 164 8.00 4.02 -6.29
N ILE A 165 6.75 4.32 -6.59
CA ILE A 165 5.70 3.34 -6.88
C ILE A 165 5.30 3.58 -8.32
N ILE A 166 5.57 2.59 -9.16
CA ILE A 166 5.33 2.69 -10.60
C ILE A 166 4.03 1.98 -10.93
N VAL A 167 3.14 2.69 -11.61
CA VAL A 167 1.82 2.19 -12.02
C VAL A 167 1.58 2.53 -13.48
N ASP A 168 0.71 1.76 -14.12
CA ASP A 168 0.19 2.13 -15.43
C ASP A 168 -0.57 3.46 -15.33
N SER A 169 -0.46 4.29 -16.36
CA SER A 169 -1.09 5.61 -16.40
C SER A 169 -2.61 5.55 -16.20
N GLU A 170 -3.25 4.50 -16.71
CA GLU A 170 -4.68 4.21 -16.51
C GLU A 170 -5.05 3.99 -15.03
N SER A 171 -4.12 3.46 -14.23
CA SER A 171 -4.31 3.20 -12.79
C SER A 171 -3.88 4.37 -11.90
N ALA A 172 -3.29 5.43 -12.48
CA ALA A 172 -2.70 6.54 -11.73
C ALA A 172 -3.69 7.24 -10.80
N GLY A 173 -4.91 7.52 -11.28
CA GLY A 173 -5.94 8.18 -10.46
C GLY A 173 -6.31 7.37 -9.21
N LYS A 174 -6.43 6.04 -9.37
CA LYS A 174 -6.74 5.12 -8.27
C LYS A 174 -5.58 5.01 -7.28
N ALA A 175 -4.36 4.93 -7.79
CA ALA A 175 -3.16 4.93 -6.97
C ALA A 175 -3.02 6.23 -6.15
N ALA A 176 -3.23 7.38 -6.80
CA ALA A 176 -3.19 8.69 -6.17
C ALA A 176 -4.21 8.83 -5.04
N ASP A 177 -5.47 8.45 -5.29
CA ASP A 177 -6.53 8.47 -4.28
C ASP A 177 -6.20 7.56 -3.09
N ALA A 178 -5.75 6.33 -3.35
CA ALA A 178 -5.33 5.41 -2.30
C ALA A 178 -4.17 6.00 -1.46
N LEU A 179 -3.09 6.45 -2.10
CA LEU A 179 -1.92 7.00 -1.39
C LEU A 179 -2.28 8.27 -0.62
N ASN A 180 -3.11 9.14 -1.17
CA ASN A 180 -3.63 10.30 -0.45
C ASN A 180 -4.43 9.90 0.80
N ARG A 181 -5.23 8.83 0.75
CA ARG A 181 -5.92 8.32 1.95
C ARG A 181 -4.94 7.83 3.02
N LEU A 182 -3.91 7.10 2.60
CA LEU A 182 -2.88 6.57 3.48
C LEU A 182 -2.09 7.70 4.16
N LEU A 183 -1.69 8.71 3.39
CA LEU A 183 -0.83 9.80 3.86
C LEU A 183 -1.61 10.86 4.62
N TYR A 184 -2.80 11.25 4.15
CA TYR A 184 -3.47 12.47 4.65
C TYR A 184 -4.82 12.21 5.33
N LYS A 185 -5.53 11.11 5.06
CA LYS A 185 -6.89 10.87 5.61
C LYS A 185 -6.98 9.83 6.74
N SER A 186 -5.87 9.36 7.31
CA SER A 186 -5.93 8.32 8.35
C SER A 186 -6.40 8.83 9.75
N SER A 187 -7.22 9.88 9.81
CA SER A 187 -7.83 10.40 11.05
C SER A 187 -9.04 11.31 10.77
N ASP A 188 -10.23 10.73 10.66
CA ASP A 188 -11.53 11.43 10.82
C ASP A 188 -12.43 10.71 11.85
N LYS A 189 -11.83 10.24 12.95
CA LYS A 189 -12.55 9.91 14.19
C LYS A 189 -11.77 10.42 15.40
N GLU A 190 -11.56 11.72 15.46
CA GLU A 190 -11.15 12.42 16.68
C GLU A 190 -11.42 13.93 16.49
N SER A 191 -12.70 14.30 16.50
CA SER A 191 -13.14 15.64 16.87
C SER A 191 -14.57 15.54 17.40
N SER A 192 -14.75 14.85 18.53
CA SER A 192 -15.84 15.23 19.43
C SER A 192 -15.49 16.63 19.94
N PRO A 193 -16.42 17.60 19.87
CA PRO A 193 -16.15 18.94 20.35
C PRO A 193 -15.80 18.87 21.83
N VAL A 194 -14.65 19.45 22.18
CA VAL A 194 -14.36 19.82 23.56
C VAL A 194 -15.45 20.83 23.94
N ASN A 195 -16.42 20.41 24.75
CA ASN A 195 -17.27 21.35 25.46
C ASN A 195 -16.34 22.10 26.41
N LEU A 196 -16.01 23.34 26.04
CA LEU A 196 -15.56 24.34 27.00
C LEU A 196 -16.76 24.60 27.90
N VAL A 197 -16.65 24.11 29.13
CA VAL A 197 -17.56 24.47 30.23
C VAL A 197 -16.99 25.75 30.82
N ASP A 198 -17.77 26.82 30.77
CA ASP A 198 -17.66 27.98 31.66
C ASP A 198 -18.17 27.59 33.06
#